data_AF-A0A2V9C7Q0-F1
#
_entry.id   AF-A0A2V9C7Q0-F1
#
_cell.length_a   1.000
_cell.length_b   1.000
_cell.length_c   1.000
_cell.angle_alpha   90.00
_cell.angle_beta   90.00
_cell.angle_gamma   90.00
#
_symmetry.space_group_name_H-M   'P 1'
#
loop_
_entity.id
_entity.type
_entity.pdbx_description
1 polymer ?
#
loop_
_entity_poly.entity_id
_entity_poly.type
_entity_poly.pdbx_seq_one_letter_code
_entity_poly.pdbx_strand_id
1 'polypeptide(L)'
;MRALTSTEAVPIMIGGILYTPTVQHIVVALEPETGTVIWKYDLGKASAPLRGVTYWQGDKENPPEILAGTSDGALIALNAKTGKLVPGFGNEGRVDLRVGVTEKFPQAPYHMSSPGTVYRSLIITGAQGKEDDPDGPAMDVRAWDLQSGRLVWTFHTIPHPGELGYKTWPKDNWITAGSPSNWGAPTVDTERGLVFLPIGQPAAQYYGGARHGQNLYSSSIVALDANTGKYAGISS
;
A
#
# COMPACT_ATOMS: atom_id res chain seq x y z
N MET A 1 -14.33 -24.18 2.81
CA MET A 1 -13.42 -24.12 1.63
C MET A 1 -12.90 -22.70 1.55
N ARG A 2 -11.58 -22.48 1.55
CA ARG A 2 -10.99 -21.13 1.52
C ARG A 2 -11.19 -20.55 0.11
N ALA A 3 -11.57 -19.28 -0.01
CA ALA A 3 -11.66 -18.63 -1.31
C ALA A 3 -10.28 -18.64 -1.98
N LEU A 4 -10.23 -18.99 -3.26
CA LEU A 4 -9.05 -18.89 -4.10
C LEU A 4 -9.20 -17.67 -4.99
N THR A 5 -8.17 -16.83 -5.07
CA THR A 5 -8.14 -15.70 -6.01
C THR A 5 -7.39 -16.08 -7.28
N SER A 6 -7.43 -15.23 -8.31
CA SER A 6 -6.40 -15.25 -9.35
C SER A 6 -5.05 -14.83 -8.75
N THR A 7 -3.95 -15.23 -9.40
CA THR A 7 -2.61 -14.73 -9.07
C THR A 7 -2.26 -13.59 -10.03
N GLU A 8 -1.78 -12.48 -9.46
CA GLU A 8 -1.17 -11.37 -10.17
C GLU A 8 0.27 -11.16 -9.68
N ALA A 9 0.80 -12.14 -8.94
CA ALA A 9 2.06 -12.03 -8.22
C ALA A 9 3.26 -12.05 -9.18
N VAL A 10 4.18 -11.11 -8.98
CA VAL A 10 5.54 -11.17 -9.51
C VAL A 10 6.47 -11.60 -8.38
N PRO A 11 7.01 -12.84 -8.42
CA PRO A 11 7.97 -13.31 -7.43
C PRO A 11 9.25 -12.50 -7.43
N ILE A 12 9.92 -12.41 -6.28
CA ILE A 12 11.28 -11.84 -6.18
C ILE A 12 12.27 -12.93 -5.78
N MET A 13 13.48 -12.89 -6.36
CA MET A 13 14.56 -13.82 -6.05
C MET A 13 15.73 -13.06 -5.43
N ILE A 14 16.12 -13.44 -4.21
CA ILE A 14 17.17 -12.77 -3.45
C ILE A 14 18.01 -13.81 -2.73
N GLY A 15 19.33 -13.77 -2.93
CA GLY A 15 20.26 -14.68 -2.26
C GLY A 15 19.96 -16.17 -2.49
N GLY A 16 19.44 -16.52 -3.67
CA GLY A 16 19.07 -17.91 -4.02
C GLY A 16 17.73 -18.37 -3.43
N ILE A 17 16.92 -17.48 -2.85
CA ILE A 17 15.60 -17.79 -2.32
C ILE A 17 14.54 -17.05 -3.15
N LEU A 18 13.48 -17.76 -3.56
CA LEU A 18 12.32 -17.19 -4.24
C LEU A 18 11.23 -16.86 -3.22
N TYR A 19 10.73 -15.63 -3.23
CA TYR A 19 9.63 -15.17 -2.38
C TYR A 19 8.42 -14.80 -3.22
N THR A 20 7.25 -15.32 -2.87
CA THR A 20 5.99 -14.97 -3.57
C THR A 20 4.78 -15.15 -2.66
N PRO A 21 3.75 -14.29 -2.77
CA PRO A 21 2.44 -14.63 -2.26
C PRO A 21 1.76 -15.67 -3.16
N THR A 22 0.78 -16.38 -2.61
CA THR A 22 -0.03 -17.37 -3.33
C THR A 22 -1.50 -16.95 -3.38
N VAL A 23 -2.30 -17.62 -4.21
CA VAL A 23 -3.76 -17.42 -4.31
C VAL A 23 -4.54 -17.69 -3.02
N GLN A 24 -3.88 -18.29 -2.02
CA GLN A 24 -4.43 -18.54 -0.67
C GLN A 24 -4.00 -17.47 0.34
N HIS A 25 -3.33 -16.40 -0.11
CA HIS A 25 -2.75 -15.37 0.75
C HIS A 25 -1.70 -15.91 1.72
N ILE A 26 -0.92 -16.88 1.25
CA ILE A 26 0.24 -17.39 1.96
C ILE A 26 1.48 -16.83 1.27
N VAL A 27 2.35 -16.15 2.01
CA VAL A 27 3.71 -15.82 1.56
C VAL A 27 4.56 -17.06 1.72
N VAL A 28 5.24 -17.47 0.65
CA VAL A 28 6.16 -18.61 0.66
C VAL A 28 7.56 -18.14 0.31
N ALA A 29 8.54 -18.72 0.99
CA ALA A 29 9.94 -18.73 0.57
C ALA A 29 10.29 -20.13 0.08
N LEU A 30 10.82 -20.22 -1.13
CA LEU A 30 11.11 -21.47 -1.81
C LEU A 30 12.57 -21.52 -2.25
N GLU A 31 13.11 -22.73 -2.30
CA GLU A 31 14.28 -23.00 -3.13
C GLU A 31 13.81 -22.99 -4.61
N PRO A 32 14.43 -22.17 -5.49
CA PRO A 32 13.88 -21.90 -6.83
C PRO A 32 13.94 -23.07 -7.81
N GLU A 33 14.91 -23.98 -7.69
CA GLU A 33 15.08 -25.08 -8.66
C GLU A 33 14.13 -26.26 -8.37
N THR A 34 13.88 -26.53 -7.09
CA THR A 34 13.14 -27.69 -6.60
C THR A 34 11.71 -27.35 -6.18
N GLY A 35 11.42 -26.06 -5.91
CA GLY A 35 10.15 -25.63 -5.33
C GLY A 35 9.98 -26.03 -3.86
N THR A 36 11.05 -26.49 -3.20
CA THR A 36 11.01 -26.89 -1.79
C THR A 36 10.69 -25.68 -0.92
N VAL A 37 9.66 -25.79 -0.08
CA VAL A 37 9.26 -24.74 0.85
C VAL A 37 10.28 -24.63 1.99
N ILE A 38 10.90 -23.46 2.11
CA ILE A 38 11.79 -23.11 3.23
C ILE A 38 10.93 -22.66 4.42
N TRP A 39 10.02 -21.73 4.18
CA TRP A 39 9.02 -21.30 5.15
C TRP A 39 7.76 -20.79 4.44
N LYS A 40 6.66 -20.73 5.19
CA LYS A 40 5.41 -20.12 4.74
C LYS A 40 4.76 -19.33 5.87
N TYR A 41 4.09 -18.24 5.52
CA TYR A 41 3.34 -17.41 6.46
C TYR A 41 1.94 -17.13 5.90
N ASP A 42 0.93 -17.29 6.74
CA ASP A 42 -0.47 -17.11 6.37
C ASP A 42 -0.92 -15.67 6.68
N LEU A 43 -1.26 -14.89 5.65
CA LEU A 43 -1.71 -13.50 5.79
C LEU A 43 -3.20 -13.38 6.16
N GLY A 44 -3.91 -14.51 6.33
CA GLY A 44 -5.30 -14.54 6.76
C GLY A 44 -6.28 -14.54 5.59
N LYS A 45 -7.20 -13.57 5.56
CA LYS A 45 -8.30 -13.54 4.60
C LYS A 45 -7.77 -13.35 3.17
N ALA A 46 -8.33 -14.12 2.23
CA ALA A 46 -8.09 -13.97 0.79
C ALA A 46 -9.33 -13.34 0.14
N SER A 47 -9.25 -12.07 -0.26
CA SER A 47 -10.37 -11.39 -0.96
C SER A 47 -9.97 -10.50 -2.13
N ALA A 48 -8.68 -10.33 -2.40
CA ALA A 48 -8.18 -9.61 -3.57
C ALA A 48 -6.80 -10.16 -3.95
N PRO A 49 -6.44 -10.29 -5.25
CA PRO A 49 -5.12 -10.76 -5.64
C PRO A 49 -3.98 -9.97 -4.99
N LEU A 50 -2.94 -10.66 -4.54
CA LEU A 50 -1.68 -10.04 -4.13
C LEU A 50 -0.72 -10.01 -5.32
N ARG A 51 -0.06 -8.87 -5.54
CA ARG A 51 0.81 -8.64 -6.71
C ARG A 51 2.30 -8.88 -6.44
N GLY A 52 2.66 -9.11 -5.19
CA GLY A 52 4.05 -9.42 -4.82
C GLY A 52 4.31 -9.19 -3.34
N VAL A 53 5.60 -9.19 -3.01
CA VAL A 53 6.13 -8.80 -1.71
C VAL A 53 7.25 -7.79 -1.90
N THR A 54 7.59 -7.08 -0.84
CA THR A 54 8.69 -6.14 -0.81
C THR A 54 9.83 -6.72 0.01
N TYR A 55 11.06 -6.62 -0.47
CA TYR A 55 12.24 -6.97 0.34
C TYR A 55 12.90 -5.71 0.89
N TRP A 56 13.21 -5.75 2.17
CA TRP A 56 14.11 -4.79 2.80
C TRP A 56 15.35 -5.53 3.26
N GLN A 57 16.53 -5.04 2.88
CA GLN A 57 17.80 -5.68 3.21
C GLN A 57 18.11 -5.64 4.72
N GLY A 58 17.42 -4.79 5.49
CA GLY A 58 17.74 -4.49 6.86
C GLY A 58 18.88 -3.48 6.97
N ASP A 59 19.45 -3.37 8.16
CA ASP A 59 20.58 -2.52 8.48
C ASP A 59 21.54 -3.23 9.45
N LYS A 60 22.31 -2.49 10.25
CA LYS A 60 23.25 -3.08 11.21
C LYS A 60 22.56 -3.80 12.37
N GLU A 61 21.35 -3.38 12.72
CA GLU A 61 20.61 -3.83 13.89
C GLU A 61 19.46 -4.77 13.49
N ASN A 62 18.91 -4.57 12.29
CA ASN A 62 17.75 -5.28 11.80
C ASN A 62 18.14 -6.25 10.66
N PRO A 63 17.76 -7.54 10.75
CA PRO A 63 18.03 -8.51 9.68
C PRO A 63 17.18 -8.20 8.43
N PRO A 64 17.44 -8.87 7.30
CA PRO A 64 16.58 -8.74 6.12
C PRO A 64 15.14 -9.21 6.35
N GLU A 65 14.21 -8.52 5.70
CA GLU A 65 12.76 -8.69 5.88
C GLU A 65 12.01 -8.79 4.56
N ILE A 66 10.89 -9.50 4.61
CA ILE A 66 9.87 -9.55 3.57
C ILE A 66 8.63 -8.88 4.10
N LEU A 67 8.17 -7.84 3.41
CA LEU A 67 6.99 -7.09 3.75
C LEU A 67 5.84 -7.44 2.79
N ALA A 68 4.64 -7.62 3.32
CA ALA A 68 3.47 -8.04 2.57
C ALA A 68 2.21 -7.30 3.02
N GLY A 69 1.43 -6.82 2.05
CA GLY A 69 0.10 -6.29 2.30
C GLY A 69 -0.95 -7.39 2.46
N THR A 70 -2.04 -7.09 3.17
CA THR A 70 -3.14 -8.03 3.41
C THR A 70 -4.47 -7.52 2.87
N SER A 71 -5.42 -8.45 2.68
CA SER A 71 -6.80 -8.13 2.29
C SER A 71 -7.61 -7.40 3.37
N ASP A 72 -7.20 -7.49 4.63
CA ASP A 72 -7.84 -6.77 5.74
C ASP A 72 -7.14 -5.45 6.08
N GLY A 73 -6.23 -4.99 5.23
CA GLY A 73 -5.66 -3.64 5.33
C GLY A 73 -4.53 -3.55 6.34
N ALA A 74 -3.66 -4.55 6.39
CA ALA A 74 -2.45 -4.53 7.19
C ALA A 74 -1.19 -4.63 6.33
N LEU A 75 -0.08 -4.13 6.89
CA LEU A 75 1.27 -4.38 6.43
C LEU A 75 1.95 -5.32 7.42
N ILE A 76 2.43 -6.46 6.94
CA ILE A 76 3.12 -7.49 7.71
C ILE A 76 4.61 -7.44 7.41
N ALA A 77 5.46 -7.50 8.44
CA ALA A 77 6.90 -7.64 8.32
C ALA A 77 7.33 -9.03 8.80
N LEU A 78 8.03 -9.78 7.94
CA LEU A 78 8.51 -11.12 8.20
C LEU A 78 10.02 -11.16 8.07
N ASN A 79 10.70 -11.83 9.00
CA ASN A 79 12.12 -12.12 8.84
C ASN A 79 12.35 -12.97 7.59
N ALA A 80 13.17 -12.50 6.65
CA ALA A 80 13.31 -13.11 5.32
C ALA A 80 13.86 -14.54 5.35
N LYS A 81 14.58 -14.93 6.40
CA LYS A 81 15.16 -16.28 6.55
C LYS A 81 14.19 -17.26 7.21
N THR A 82 13.34 -16.79 8.12
CA THR A 82 12.54 -17.67 9.00
C THR A 82 11.04 -17.59 8.78
N GLY A 83 10.54 -16.54 8.11
CA GLY A 83 9.11 -16.30 7.93
C GLY A 83 8.37 -15.94 9.21
N LYS A 84 9.08 -15.68 10.32
CA LYS A 84 8.49 -15.23 11.58
C LYS A 84 8.23 -13.72 11.52
N LEU A 85 7.17 -13.28 12.20
CA LEU A 85 6.89 -11.86 12.42
C LEU A 85 8.10 -11.17 13.04
N VAL A 86 8.38 -9.95 12.59
CA VAL A 86 9.43 -9.09 13.12
C VAL A 86 8.95 -8.43 14.42
N PRO A 87 9.53 -8.76 15.59
CA PRO A 87 9.13 -8.12 16.84
C PRO A 87 9.39 -6.61 16.81
N GLY A 88 8.50 -5.82 17.40
CA GLY A 88 8.64 -4.36 17.46
C GLY A 88 8.24 -3.57 16.19
N PHE A 89 8.00 -4.23 15.05
CA PHE A 89 7.41 -3.57 13.89
C PHE A 89 5.90 -3.42 14.08
N GLY A 90 5.42 -2.19 14.29
CA GLY A 90 4.02 -1.92 14.59
C GLY A 90 3.57 -2.66 15.86
N ASN A 91 2.51 -3.46 15.75
CA ASN A 91 2.06 -4.38 16.79
C ASN A 91 2.61 -5.79 16.52
N GLU A 92 3.86 -6.03 16.93
CA GLU A 92 4.55 -7.34 16.84
C GLU A 92 4.59 -7.94 15.42
N GLY A 93 5.02 -7.15 14.45
CA GLY A 93 5.19 -7.52 13.04
C GLY A 93 4.03 -7.12 12.15
N ARG A 94 3.06 -6.33 12.67
CA ARG A 94 1.85 -5.93 11.96
C ARG A 94 1.52 -4.46 12.18
N VAL A 95 1.33 -3.72 11.09
CA VAL A 95 0.75 -2.37 11.09
C VAL A 95 -0.66 -2.45 10.54
N ASP A 96 -1.64 -1.93 11.28
CA ASP A 96 -3.00 -1.75 10.79
C ASP A 96 -3.08 -0.44 9.98
N LEU A 97 -3.21 -0.57 8.66
CA LEU A 97 -3.31 0.57 7.75
C LEU A 97 -4.70 1.22 7.85
N ARG A 98 -5.70 0.58 8.45
CA ARG A 98 -7.05 1.15 8.52
C ARG A 98 -7.18 2.29 9.52
N VAL A 99 -6.25 2.37 10.47
CA VAL A 99 -6.20 3.41 11.52
C VAL A 99 -5.94 4.79 10.90
N GLY A 100 -6.76 5.76 11.31
CA GLY A 100 -6.75 7.14 10.86
C GLY A 100 -7.43 7.39 9.52
N VAL A 101 -8.01 6.35 8.91
CA VAL A 101 -8.55 6.41 7.53
C VAL A 101 -9.99 5.88 7.45
N THR A 102 -10.30 4.79 8.16
CA THR A 102 -11.56 4.04 7.97
C THR A 102 -12.56 4.23 9.11
N GLU A 103 -12.33 5.13 10.07
CA GLU A 103 -13.18 5.31 11.26
C GLU A 103 -14.64 5.65 10.91
N LYS A 104 -14.84 6.45 9.85
CA LYS A 104 -16.18 6.79 9.33
C LYS A 104 -16.79 5.67 8.48
N PHE A 105 -15.96 4.72 8.05
CA PHE A 105 -16.31 3.65 7.11
C PHE A 105 -15.81 2.29 7.63
N PRO A 106 -16.18 1.88 8.85
CA PRO A 106 -15.55 0.73 9.51
C PRO A 106 -15.77 -0.59 8.77
N GLN A 107 -16.80 -0.67 7.93
CA GLN A 107 -17.12 -1.86 7.11
C GLN A 107 -16.62 -1.74 5.67
N ALA A 108 -16.05 -0.61 5.26
CA ALA A 108 -15.55 -0.45 3.90
C ALA A 108 -14.30 -1.29 3.65
N PRO A 109 -14.17 -1.87 2.45
CA PRO A 109 -12.96 -2.59 2.07
C PRO A 109 -11.78 -1.63 2.03
N TYR A 110 -10.66 -2.10 2.57
CA TYR A 110 -9.38 -1.40 2.54
C TYR A 110 -8.31 -2.47 2.53
N HIS A 111 -7.68 -2.69 1.39
CA HIS A 111 -6.69 -3.76 1.20
C HIS A 111 -5.44 -3.24 0.52
N MET A 112 -4.30 -3.83 0.86
CA MET A 112 -3.02 -3.54 0.23
C MET A 112 -2.67 -4.72 -0.68
N SER A 113 -3.07 -4.63 -1.95
CA SER A 113 -2.86 -5.69 -2.95
C SER A 113 -1.49 -5.60 -3.62
N SER A 114 -0.95 -4.39 -3.79
CA SER A 114 0.36 -4.15 -4.39
C SER A 114 1.45 -4.03 -3.34
N PRO A 115 2.69 -4.50 -3.64
CA PRO A 115 3.82 -4.31 -2.75
C PRO A 115 4.10 -2.81 -2.55
N GLY A 116 4.53 -2.45 -1.35
CA GLY A 116 4.99 -1.10 -1.06
C GLY A 116 6.37 -0.85 -1.65
N THR A 117 6.74 0.43 -1.76
CA THR A 117 8.04 0.83 -2.29
C THR A 117 8.94 1.33 -1.16
N VAL A 118 10.15 0.79 -1.09
CA VAL A 118 11.14 1.18 -0.08
C VAL A 118 11.92 2.39 -0.54
N TYR A 119 12.07 3.37 0.33
CA TYR A 119 13.02 4.47 0.19
C TYR A 119 13.72 4.72 1.52
N ARG A 120 15.04 4.47 1.56
CA ARG A 120 15.84 4.54 2.79
C ARG A 120 15.21 3.65 3.89
N SER A 121 14.83 4.25 5.02
CA SER A 121 14.19 3.58 6.15
C SER A 121 12.66 3.66 6.10
N LEU A 122 12.07 3.99 4.95
CA LEU A 122 10.62 4.10 4.78
C LEU A 122 10.09 3.06 3.82
N ILE A 123 8.89 2.56 4.10
CA ILE A 123 8.03 1.87 3.13
C ILE A 123 6.81 2.73 2.83
N ILE A 124 6.61 3.02 1.55
CA ILE A 124 5.52 3.83 1.03
C ILE A 124 4.45 2.89 0.51
N THR A 125 3.23 3.02 1.05
CA THR A 125 2.10 2.13 0.78
C THR A 125 0.93 2.94 0.24
N GLY A 126 0.32 2.43 -0.83
CA GLY A 126 -1.04 2.79 -1.20
C GLY A 126 -2.05 1.75 -0.69
N ALA A 127 -3.31 1.94 -1.04
CA ALA A 127 -4.39 1.04 -0.71
C ALA A 127 -5.41 0.99 -1.84
N GLN A 128 -6.26 -0.02 -1.80
CA GLN A 128 -7.41 -0.16 -2.68
C GLN A 128 -8.65 -0.38 -1.81
N GLY A 129 -9.78 0.18 -2.24
CA GLY A 129 -11.08 -0.17 -1.68
C GLY A 129 -12.09 -0.32 -2.79
N LYS A 130 -13.32 0.14 -2.53
CA LYS A 130 -14.45 -0.03 -3.44
C LYS A 130 -14.45 1.06 -4.50
N GLU A 131 -14.70 0.68 -5.74
CA GLU A 131 -14.61 1.57 -6.91
C GLU A 131 -15.98 2.12 -7.34
N ASP A 132 -17.05 1.37 -7.10
CA ASP A 132 -18.43 1.70 -7.47
C ASP A 132 -19.14 2.56 -6.41
N ASP A 133 -18.65 2.57 -5.17
CA ASP A 133 -19.25 3.32 -4.07
C ASP A 133 -18.75 4.77 -4.05
N PRO A 134 -19.59 5.79 -4.27
CA PRO A 134 -19.13 7.17 -4.23
C PRO A 134 -18.59 7.57 -2.85
N ASP A 135 -19.09 6.93 -1.78
CA ASP A 135 -18.67 7.18 -0.41
C ASP A 135 -17.73 6.06 0.09
N GLY A 136 -16.71 6.44 0.84
CA GLY A 136 -15.75 5.49 1.40
C GLY A 136 -14.54 6.17 2.03
N PRO A 137 -13.61 5.38 2.60
CA PRO A 137 -12.40 5.93 3.16
C PRO A 137 -11.54 6.57 2.08
N ALA A 138 -10.81 7.62 2.46
CA ALA A 138 -9.76 8.18 1.62
C ALA A 138 -8.68 7.11 1.40
N MET A 139 -8.22 6.95 0.15
CA MET A 139 -7.24 5.91 -0.21
C MET A 139 -5.84 6.51 -0.22
N ASP A 140 -5.51 7.20 0.87
CA ASP A 140 -4.32 8.01 1.01
C ASP A 140 -3.04 7.18 0.89
N VAL A 141 -2.01 7.81 0.33
CA VAL A 141 -0.67 7.24 0.28
C VAL A 141 0.06 7.62 1.56
N ARG A 142 0.67 6.64 2.21
CA ARG A 142 1.34 6.82 3.51
C ARG A 142 2.72 6.18 3.50
N ALA A 143 3.61 6.73 4.31
CA ALA A 143 4.91 6.11 4.58
C ALA A 143 5.05 5.71 6.04
N TRP A 144 5.70 4.57 6.23
CA TRP A 144 5.92 3.96 7.53
C TRP A 144 7.41 3.75 7.73
N ASP A 145 7.88 3.98 8.94
CA ASP A 145 9.24 3.65 9.35
C ASP A 145 9.42 2.13 9.33
N LEU A 146 10.42 1.64 8.59
CA LEU A 146 10.67 0.21 8.38
C LEU A 146 11.11 -0.52 9.65
N GLN A 147 11.71 0.20 10.62
CA GLN A 147 12.17 -0.41 11.87
C GLN A 147 11.02 -0.57 12.87
N SER A 148 10.19 0.48 13.02
CA SER A 148 9.18 0.55 14.07
C SER A 148 7.73 0.39 13.58
N GLY A 149 7.48 0.46 12.28
CA GLY A 149 6.13 0.48 11.71
C GLY A 149 5.35 1.77 12.02
N ARG A 150 5.99 2.80 12.55
CA ARG A 150 5.34 4.09 12.87
C ARG A 150 5.03 4.87 11.60
N LEU A 151 3.84 5.47 11.53
CA LEU A 151 3.46 6.40 10.46
C LEU A 151 4.39 7.62 10.47
N VAL A 152 4.98 7.94 9.33
CA VAL A 152 5.90 9.08 9.15
C VAL A 152 5.22 10.24 8.45
N TRP A 153 4.49 9.97 7.37
CA TRP A 153 3.71 10.98 6.66
C TRP A 153 2.50 10.38 5.95
N THR A 154 1.51 11.24 5.70
CA THR A 154 0.32 10.96 4.90
C THR A 154 0.23 11.99 3.79
N PHE A 155 -0.05 11.53 2.56
CA PHE A 155 -0.45 12.37 1.45
C PHE A 155 -1.93 12.12 1.13
N HIS A 156 -2.75 13.15 1.34
CA HIS A 156 -4.18 13.08 1.06
C HIS A 156 -4.44 13.08 -0.44
N THR A 157 -4.98 11.98 -0.97
CA THR A 157 -5.30 11.88 -2.40
C THR A 157 -6.55 12.67 -2.77
N ILE A 158 -7.42 12.88 -1.78
CA ILE A 158 -8.49 13.89 -1.78
C ILE A 158 -8.06 15.01 -0.82
N PRO A 159 -7.69 16.20 -1.33
CA PRO A 159 -7.10 17.24 -0.50
C PRO A 159 -8.06 17.76 0.57
N HIS A 160 -7.54 18.03 1.76
CA HIS A 160 -8.26 18.65 2.87
C HIS A 160 -8.34 20.18 2.74
N PRO A 161 -9.22 20.87 3.50
CA PRO A 161 -9.28 22.33 3.50
C PRO A 161 -7.92 22.98 3.76
N GLY A 162 -7.49 23.84 2.84
CA GLY A 162 -6.19 24.52 2.91
C GLY A 162 -5.08 23.84 2.09
N GLU A 163 -5.30 22.62 1.59
CA GLU A 163 -4.35 21.91 0.75
C GLU A 163 -4.51 22.25 -0.74
N LEU A 164 -3.41 22.08 -1.48
CA LEU A 164 -3.42 22.21 -2.93
C LEU A 164 -4.41 21.19 -3.53
N GLY A 165 -5.25 21.65 -4.46
CA GLY A 165 -6.26 20.82 -5.12
C GLY A 165 -7.62 20.82 -4.42
N TYR A 166 -7.74 21.27 -3.16
CA TYR A 166 -9.01 21.27 -2.41
C TYR A 166 -10.16 21.94 -3.17
N LYS A 167 -9.91 23.12 -3.77
CA LYS A 167 -10.91 23.89 -4.52
C LYS A 167 -11.38 23.22 -5.82
N THR A 168 -10.74 22.12 -6.22
CA THR A 168 -11.14 21.33 -7.40
C THR A 168 -12.15 20.23 -7.10
N TRP A 169 -12.51 20.08 -5.82
CA TRP A 169 -13.54 19.16 -5.33
C TRP A 169 -14.72 19.95 -4.73
N PRO A 170 -15.90 19.33 -4.64
CA PRO A 170 -16.95 19.86 -3.78
C PRO A 170 -16.48 19.90 -2.33
N LYS A 171 -16.95 20.94 -1.61
CA LYS A 171 -16.44 21.38 -0.31
C LYS A 171 -16.23 20.26 0.72
N ASP A 172 -17.14 19.31 0.78
CA ASP A 172 -17.20 18.28 1.82
C ASP A 172 -16.77 16.89 1.33
N ASN A 173 -16.34 16.74 0.07
CA ASN A 173 -15.95 15.43 -0.47
C ASN A 173 -14.75 14.82 0.25
N TRP A 174 -13.81 15.60 0.80
CA TRP A 174 -12.71 15.08 1.61
C TRP A 174 -13.18 14.33 2.88
N ILE A 175 -14.43 14.52 3.29
CA ILE A 175 -15.03 13.86 4.46
C ILE A 175 -15.56 12.48 4.10
N THR A 176 -16.15 12.33 2.91
CA THR A 176 -16.97 11.16 2.57
C THR A 176 -16.58 10.44 1.29
N ALA A 177 -15.98 11.12 0.32
CA ALA A 177 -15.71 10.53 -0.98
C ALA A 177 -14.62 9.45 -0.87
N GLY A 178 -14.90 8.30 -1.47
CA GLY A 178 -13.91 7.22 -1.60
C GLY A 178 -13.04 7.42 -2.84
N SER A 179 -11.76 7.04 -2.77
CA SER A 179 -10.80 7.16 -3.89
C SER A 179 -10.66 8.62 -4.44
N PRO A 180 -9.56 9.02 -5.10
CA PRO A 180 -8.67 8.20 -5.89
C PRO A 180 -7.65 7.47 -5.04
N SER A 181 -7.26 6.29 -5.51
CA SER A 181 -6.36 5.38 -4.81
C SER A 181 -5.08 5.17 -5.58
N ASN A 182 -3.97 4.94 -4.87
CA ASN A 182 -2.79 4.33 -5.45
C ASN A 182 -2.83 2.83 -5.16
N TRP A 183 -3.40 2.05 -6.07
CA TRP A 183 -3.38 0.60 -5.98
C TRP A 183 -2.32 -0.05 -6.87
N GLY A 184 -1.62 0.74 -7.69
CA GLY A 184 -0.41 0.34 -8.42
C GLY A 184 0.86 0.57 -7.60
N ALA A 185 2.00 0.06 -8.07
CA ALA A 185 3.28 0.23 -7.38
C ALA A 185 3.86 1.65 -7.60
N PRO A 186 4.19 2.40 -6.53
CA PRO A 186 4.99 3.61 -6.63
C PRO A 186 6.39 3.35 -7.19
N THR A 187 6.97 4.33 -7.87
CA THR A 187 8.40 4.30 -8.24
C THR A 187 9.17 5.39 -7.52
N VAL A 188 10.46 5.20 -7.26
CA VAL A 188 11.29 6.14 -6.51
C VAL A 188 12.54 6.50 -7.30
N ASP A 189 12.81 7.78 -7.43
CA ASP A 189 14.11 8.32 -7.80
C ASP A 189 14.93 8.50 -6.52
N THR A 190 15.84 7.56 -6.27
CA THR A 190 16.61 7.51 -5.03
C THR A 190 17.67 8.60 -4.93
N GLU A 191 18.13 9.15 -6.06
CA GLU A 191 19.12 10.22 -6.12
C GLU A 191 18.48 11.56 -5.75
N ARG A 192 17.31 11.84 -6.32
CA ARG A 192 16.56 13.09 -6.05
C ARG A 192 15.67 13.01 -4.81
N GLY A 193 15.43 11.80 -4.29
CA GLY A 193 14.56 11.56 -3.16
C GLY A 193 13.09 11.81 -3.45
N LEU A 194 12.65 11.47 -4.67
CA LEU A 194 11.27 11.64 -5.13
C LEU A 194 10.56 10.30 -5.25
N VAL A 195 9.29 10.26 -4.88
CA VAL A 195 8.38 9.14 -5.16
C VAL A 195 7.33 9.59 -6.18
N PHE A 196 7.09 8.75 -7.18
CA PHE A 196 6.08 8.97 -8.21
C PHE A 196 4.91 7.99 -7.99
N LEU A 197 3.73 8.56 -7.85
CA LEU A 197 2.50 7.88 -7.48
C LEU A 197 1.53 7.90 -8.66
N PRO A 198 1.25 6.75 -9.31
CA PRO A 198 0.11 6.66 -10.21
C PRO A 198 -1.18 6.67 -9.38
N ILE A 199 -1.94 7.77 -9.47
CA ILE A 199 -3.18 7.96 -8.74
C ILE A 199 -4.35 7.62 -9.68
N GLY A 200 -5.22 6.71 -9.22
CA GLY A 200 -6.38 6.25 -9.97
C GLY A 200 -7.48 7.29 -10.08
N GLN A 201 -8.63 6.86 -10.59
CA GLN A 201 -9.83 7.68 -10.66
C GLN A 201 -10.59 7.72 -9.33
N PRO A 202 -11.44 8.74 -9.08
CA PRO A 202 -12.31 8.76 -7.90
C PRO A 202 -13.35 7.65 -7.98
N ALA A 203 -13.95 7.30 -6.83
CA ALA A 203 -15.01 6.31 -6.82
C ALA A 203 -16.30 6.84 -7.50
N ALA A 204 -17.23 5.92 -7.77
CA ALA A 204 -18.27 6.08 -8.79
C ALA A 204 -17.64 6.44 -10.16
N GLN A 205 -16.81 5.51 -10.65
CA GLN A 205 -15.92 5.69 -11.81
C GLN A 205 -16.63 6.27 -13.04
N TYR A 206 -17.86 5.84 -13.30
CA TYR A 206 -18.63 6.20 -14.48
C TYR A 206 -19.65 7.32 -14.26
N TYR A 207 -19.81 7.82 -13.02
CA TYR A 207 -20.79 8.86 -12.69
C TYR A 207 -20.18 9.95 -11.80
N GLY A 208 -19.95 11.13 -12.38
CA GLY A 208 -19.32 12.28 -11.70
C GLY A 208 -20.28 13.24 -11.00
N GLY A 209 -21.58 12.93 -10.91
CA GLY A 209 -22.61 13.87 -10.42
C GLY A 209 -22.39 14.34 -8.98
N ALA A 210 -21.75 13.52 -8.14
CA ALA A 210 -21.44 13.88 -6.74
C ALA A 210 -20.05 14.52 -6.56
N ARG A 211 -19.29 14.73 -7.64
CA ARG A 211 -17.88 15.16 -7.59
C ARG A 211 -17.52 16.14 -8.69
N HIS A 212 -18.37 17.12 -8.97
CA HIS A 212 -18.10 18.15 -9.97
C HIS A 212 -16.77 18.88 -9.69
N GLY A 213 -16.01 19.16 -10.75
CA GLY A 213 -14.70 19.82 -10.68
C GLY A 213 -13.60 19.01 -11.38
N GLN A 214 -12.35 19.44 -11.26
CA GLN A 214 -11.19 18.73 -11.83
C GLN A 214 -10.76 17.53 -10.98
N ASN A 215 -11.14 17.48 -9.70
CA ASN A 215 -10.83 16.39 -8.78
C ASN A 215 -9.33 16.06 -8.67
N LEU A 216 -8.45 17.05 -8.48
CA LEU A 216 -7.02 16.80 -8.24
C LEU A 216 -6.84 16.01 -6.93
N TYR A 217 -6.17 14.86 -6.89
CA TYR A 217 -5.12 14.41 -7.81
C TYR A 217 -5.50 13.19 -8.67
N SER A 218 -6.79 13.01 -8.96
CA SER A 218 -7.25 11.82 -9.68
C SER A 218 -6.68 11.70 -11.10
N SER A 219 -6.54 10.46 -11.57
CA SER A 219 -6.10 10.10 -12.93
C SER A 219 -4.82 10.81 -13.35
N SER A 220 -3.81 10.81 -12.47
CA SER A 220 -2.57 11.55 -12.67
C SER A 220 -1.35 10.82 -12.11
N ILE A 221 -0.16 11.32 -12.44
CA ILE A 221 1.10 10.94 -11.78
C ILE A 221 1.52 12.08 -10.86
N VAL A 222 1.54 11.81 -9.56
CA VAL A 222 1.97 12.78 -8.54
C VAL A 222 3.41 12.48 -8.12
N ALA A 223 4.26 13.51 -8.08
CA ALA A 223 5.59 13.44 -7.51
C ALA A 223 5.59 14.05 -6.11
N LEU A 224 6.12 13.33 -5.12
CA LEU A 224 6.31 13.80 -3.75
C LEU A 224 7.78 13.69 -3.35
N ASP A 225 8.22 14.53 -2.39
CA ASP A 225 9.39 14.23 -1.58
C ASP A 225 9.15 12.92 -0.81
N ALA A 226 10.00 11.91 -1.03
CA ALA A 226 9.80 10.58 -0.48
C ALA A 226 10.06 10.51 1.05
N ASN A 227 10.83 11.44 1.62
CA ASN A 227 11.04 11.51 3.07
C ASN A 227 9.87 12.15 3.80
N THR A 228 9.20 13.13 3.19
CA THR A 228 8.22 13.98 3.89
C THR A 228 6.80 13.90 3.34
N GLY A 229 6.57 13.26 2.20
CA GLY A 229 5.28 13.24 1.51
C GLY A 229 4.85 14.60 0.96
N LYS A 230 5.76 15.58 0.89
CA LYS A 230 5.43 16.93 0.42
C LYS A 230 5.31 16.93 -1.09
N TYR A 231 4.27 17.58 -1.59
CA TYR A 231 4.04 17.73 -3.01
C TYR A 231 5.22 18.38 -3.73
N ALA A 232 5.73 17.72 -4.78
CA ALA A 232 6.83 18.20 -5.60
C ALA A 232 6.39 18.49 -7.06
N GLY A 233 5.29 17.89 -7.52
CA GLY A 233 4.73 18.15 -8.84
C GLY A 233 3.66 17.16 -9.27
N ILE A 234 3.04 17.42 -10.42
CA ILE A 234 2.07 16.53 -11.08
C ILE A 234 2.32 16.51 -12.58
N SER A 235 2.15 15.34 -13.19
CA SER A 235 2.01 15.17 -14.62
C SER A 235 0.62 14.55 -14.88
N SER A 236 -0.15 15.18 -15.76
CA SER A 236 -1.50 14.78 -16.16
C SER A 236 -1.56 14.49 -17.65
#